data_AF-A0A194X7R1-F1
#
_entry.id   AF-A0A194X7R1-F1
#
_cell.length_a   1.000
_cell.length_b   1.000
_cell.length_c   1.000
_cell.angle_alpha   90.00
_cell.angle_beta   90.00
_cell.angle_gamma   90.00
#
_symmetry.space_group_name_H-M   'P 1'
#
loop_
_entity.id
_entity.type
_entity.pdbx_description
1 polymer ?
#
loop_
_entity_poly.entity_id
_entity_poly.type
_entity_poly.pdbx_seq_one_letter_code
_entity_poly.pdbx_strand_id
1 'polypeptide(L)'
;MDLLTALRTTIQRKYQAKPTLGLKMDQPSYDYNRFTPDPDDVLQDSIKYLSDLQPLLANLNDTSYEAYLLESMAQMIYTSNLLENAGSSHPLTLGLGQFIFASSPIEDSSFPIHSTDYSAFRSYLLSKSRKADHEAILRSRKQIIQHALAMKYIVQHMIISNENLSEDLLKETHKILTFQIDADNDERDKSETYSGIYRTSNVGHTFVSFLPPSEIAGAITLAISSFTHDLATAEQSGTLDIYAFATKIHHTILNIHPFLDGNS
;
A
#
# COMPACT_ATOMS: atom_id res chain seq x y z
N MET A 1 5.93 -18.76 5.79
CA MET A 1 6.00 -18.96 4.34
C MET A 1 6.44 -17.64 3.74
N ASP A 2 7.35 -17.65 2.77
CA ASP A 2 7.74 -16.46 2.01
C ASP A 2 6.51 -15.83 1.33
N LEU A 3 6.43 -14.49 1.35
CA LEU A 3 5.27 -13.76 0.83
C LEU A 3 5.13 -13.92 -0.68
N LEU A 4 6.25 -13.86 -1.43
CA LEU A 4 6.24 -13.91 -2.89
C LEU A 4 5.77 -15.28 -3.39
N THR A 5 6.30 -16.34 -2.77
CA THR A 5 5.86 -17.72 -2.99
C THR A 5 4.36 -17.88 -2.68
N ALA A 6 3.90 -17.35 -1.54
CA ALA A 6 2.50 -17.44 -1.13
C ALA A 6 1.56 -16.70 -2.10
N LEU A 7 1.96 -15.53 -2.57
CA LEU A 7 1.26 -14.78 -3.61
C LEU A 7 1.17 -15.56 -4.92
N ARG A 8 2.31 -16.06 -5.43
CA ARG A 8 2.35 -16.88 -6.64
C ARG A 8 1.38 -18.07 -6.54
N THR A 9 1.46 -18.85 -5.45
CA THR A 9 0.59 -20.00 -5.24
C THR A 9 -0.89 -19.61 -5.09
N THR A 10 -1.17 -18.46 -4.50
CA THR A 10 -2.55 -17.95 -4.39
C THR A 10 -3.10 -17.56 -5.75
N ILE A 11 -2.32 -16.85 -6.56
CA ILE A 11 -2.66 -16.44 -7.92
C ILE A 11 -2.86 -17.66 -8.81
N GLN A 12 -1.94 -18.62 -8.80
CA GLN A 12 -2.08 -19.87 -9.56
C GLN A 12 -3.40 -20.59 -9.25
N ARG A 13 -3.75 -20.73 -7.96
CA ARG A 13 -5.01 -21.36 -7.54
C ARG A 13 -6.23 -20.56 -8.01
N LYS A 14 -6.22 -19.23 -7.86
CA LYS A 14 -7.36 -18.38 -8.24
C LYS A 14 -7.56 -18.32 -9.76
N TYR A 15 -6.50 -18.37 -10.56
CA TYR A 15 -6.58 -18.30 -12.03
C TYR A 15 -6.87 -19.66 -12.71
N GLN A 16 -6.66 -20.78 -12.02
CA GLN A 16 -7.17 -22.08 -12.45
C GLN A 16 -8.71 -22.17 -12.31
N ALA A 17 -9.31 -21.31 -11.48
CA ALA A 17 -10.75 -21.09 -11.47
C ALA A 17 -11.14 -20.11 -12.59
N LYS A 18 -12.28 -20.35 -13.25
CA LYS A 18 -12.81 -19.42 -14.26
C LYS A 18 -13.04 -18.04 -13.60
N PRO A 19 -12.58 -16.92 -14.21
CA PRO A 19 -12.81 -15.60 -13.63
C PRO A 19 -14.30 -15.39 -13.40
N THR A 20 -14.66 -15.04 -12.16
CA THR A 20 -16.07 -14.86 -11.74
C THR A 20 -16.63 -13.50 -12.11
N LEU A 21 -15.77 -12.51 -12.39
CA LEU A 21 -16.16 -11.13 -12.69
C LEU A 21 -15.56 -10.67 -14.02
N GLY A 22 -16.37 -10.06 -14.87
CA GLY A 22 -15.92 -9.27 -16.01
C GLY A 22 -15.49 -7.86 -15.57
N LEU A 23 -14.50 -7.27 -16.23
CA LEU A 23 -14.16 -5.87 -15.99
C LEU A 23 -15.05 -4.97 -16.86
N LYS A 24 -15.62 -3.93 -16.26
CA LYS A 24 -16.49 -2.96 -16.96
C LYS A 24 -16.36 -1.60 -16.29
N MET A 25 -16.21 -0.53 -17.07
CA MET A 25 -16.24 0.85 -16.55
C MET A 25 -17.63 1.18 -15.99
N ASP A 26 -17.66 1.88 -14.86
CA ASP A 26 -18.88 2.43 -14.27
C ASP A 26 -19.26 3.76 -14.94
N GLN A 27 -20.05 3.67 -16.00
CA GLN A 27 -20.61 4.82 -16.71
C GLN A 27 -21.75 5.46 -15.88
N PRO A 28 -21.79 6.80 -15.69
CA PRO A 28 -21.07 7.86 -16.40
C PRO A 28 -19.91 8.50 -15.59
N SER A 29 -19.29 7.78 -14.66
CA SER A 29 -18.35 8.35 -13.67
C SER A 29 -17.02 8.88 -14.25
N TYR A 30 -16.74 8.60 -15.53
CA TYR A 30 -15.51 9.01 -16.22
C TYR A 30 -15.74 10.22 -17.14
N ASP A 31 -14.83 11.19 -17.11
CA ASP A 31 -14.82 12.33 -18.03
C ASP A 31 -14.06 11.98 -19.31
N TYR A 32 -14.73 11.27 -20.23
CA TYR A 32 -14.18 10.82 -21.51
C TYR A 32 -13.67 11.95 -22.41
N ASN A 33 -14.09 13.20 -22.18
CA ASN A 33 -13.66 14.34 -22.98
C ASN A 33 -12.26 14.87 -22.61
N ARG A 34 -11.67 14.37 -21.51
CA ARG A 34 -10.38 14.86 -20.99
C ARG A 34 -9.21 13.92 -21.16
N PHE A 35 -9.42 12.68 -21.59
CA PHE A 35 -8.38 11.66 -21.62
C PHE A 35 -8.10 11.17 -23.03
N THR A 36 -6.81 11.15 -23.39
CA THR A 36 -6.28 10.41 -24.55
C THR A 36 -5.12 9.53 -24.06
N PRO A 37 -5.14 8.21 -24.34
CA PRO A 37 -6.18 7.45 -25.05
C PRO A 37 -7.53 7.40 -24.29
N ASP A 38 -8.59 6.99 -24.99
CA ASP A 38 -9.93 6.83 -24.42
C ASP A 38 -9.88 5.84 -23.24
N PRO A 39 -10.50 6.15 -22.09
CA PRO A 39 -10.54 5.24 -20.94
C PRO A 39 -11.08 3.83 -21.28
N ASP A 40 -12.05 3.72 -22.19
CA ASP A 40 -12.58 2.42 -22.62
C ASP A 40 -11.53 1.62 -23.41
N ASP A 41 -10.72 2.27 -24.25
CA ASP A 41 -9.61 1.63 -24.96
C ASP A 41 -8.57 1.08 -23.97
N VAL A 42 -8.23 1.87 -22.95
CA VAL A 42 -7.30 1.46 -21.88
C VAL A 42 -7.85 0.25 -21.10
N LEU A 43 -9.15 0.24 -20.82
CA LEU A 43 -9.78 -0.91 -20.16
C LEU A 43 -9.75 -2.15 -21.05
N GLN A 44 -10.04 -2.01 -22.35
CA GLN A 44 -9.99 -3.14 -23.29
C GLN A 44 -8.58 -3.72 -23.40
N ASP A 45 -7.56 -2.86 -23.48
CA ASP A 45 -6.16 -3.30 -23.47
C ASP A 45 -5.83 -4.02 -22.15
N SER A 46 -6.30 -3.51 -21.01
CA SER A 46 -6.12 -4.15 -19.71
C SER A 46 -6.77 -5.54 -19.66
N ILE A 47 -8.00 -5.69 -20.15
CA ILE A 47 -8.71 -6.97 -20.24
C ILE A 47 -7.95 -7.94 -21.14
N LYS A 48 -7.45 -7.46 -22.28
CA LYS A 48 -6.66 -8.25 -23.22
C LYS A 48 -5.37 -8.74 -22.57
N TYR A 49 -4.61 -7.87 -21.92
CA TYR A 49 -3.39 -8.27 -21.21
C TYR A 49 -3.68 -9.30 -20.11
N LEU A 50 -4.75 -9.12 -19.32
CA LEU A 50 -5.15 -10.10 -18.30
C LEU A 50 -5.51 -11.47 -18.92
N SER A 51 -6.20 -11.45 -20.06
CA SER A 51 -6.57 -12.67 -20.79
C SER A 51 -5.35 -13.38 -21.38
N ASP A 52 -4.39 -12.61 -21.92
CA ASP A 52 -3.13 -13.14 -22.46
C ASP A 52 -2.21 -13.68 -21.36
N LEU A 53 -2.22 -13.05 -20.18
CA LEU A 53 -1.46 -13.50 -19.02
C LEU A 53 -2.05 -14.76 -18.38
N GLN A 54 -3.37 -14.92 -18.36
CA GLN A 54 -4.05 -16.04 -17.71
C GLN A 54 -3.46 -17.43 -18.01
N PRO A 55 -3.24 -17.85 -19.28
CA PRO A 55 -2.64 -19.15 -19.59
C PRO A 55 -1.15 -19.25 -19.17
N LEU A 56 -0.44 -18.13 -19.12
CA LEU A 56 0.95 -18.06 -18.63
C LEU A 56 0.99 -18.22 -17.11
N LEU A 57 0.04 -17.58 -16.42
CA LEU A 57 -0.08 -17.63 -14.96
C LEU A 57 -0.39 -19.04 -14.44
N ALA A 58 -1.15 -19.83 -15.21
CA ALA A 58 -1.48 -21.22 -14.86
C ALA A 58 -0.24 -22.15 -14.78
N ASN A 59 0.84 -21.80 -15.48
CA ASN A 59 2.09 -22.57 -15.53
C ASN A 59 3.27 -21.87 -14.82
N LEU A 60 2.98 -20.95 -13.89
CA LEU A 60 3.96 -20.16 -13.13
C LEU A 60 4.88 -20.99 -12.21
N ASN A 61 5.91 -21.64 -12.76
CA ASN A 61 7.01 -22.18 -11.95
C ASN A 61 8.21 -21.22 -11.93
N ASP A 62 8.01 -19.97 -12.34
CA ASP A 62 9.09 -19.06 -12.70
C ASP A 62 9.44 -18.08 -11.57
N THR A 63 10.71 -18.08 -11.19
CA THR A 63 11.34 -17.07 -10.33
C THR A 63 11.26 -15.67 -10.92
N SER A 64 11.08 -15.52 -12.24
CA SER A 64 10.92 -14.23 -12.91
C SER A 64 9.67 -13.48 -12.44
N TYR A 65 8.58 -14.21 -12.13
CA TYR A 65 7.35 -13.61 -11.63
C TYR A 65 7.50 -13.13 -10.19
N GLU A 66 8.17 -13.90 -9.34
CA GLU A 66 8.50 -13.47 -7.98
C GLU A 66 9.41 -12.25 -8.00
N ALA A 67 10.39 -12.20 -8.90
CA ALA A 67 11.24 -11.03 -9.10
C ALA A 67 10.43 -9.80 -9.57
N TYR A 68 9.48 -9.99 -10.49
CA TYR A 68 8.57 -8.93 -10.94
C TYR A 68 7.67 -8.42 -9.81
N LEU A 69 7.12 -9.32 -8.98
CA LEU A 69 6.31 -8.95 -7.81
C LEU A 69 7.15 -8.15 -6.80
N LEU A 70 8.37 -8.62 -6.50
CA LEU A 70 9.29 -7.91 -5.62
C LEU A 70 9.57 -6.49 -6.13
N GLU A 71 9.92 -6.33 -7.41
CA GLU A 71 10.19 -5.04 -8.03
C GLU A 71 8.95 -4.12 -7.97
N SER A 72 7.78 -4.65 -8.31
CA SER A 72 6.53 -3.88 -8.32
C SER A 72 6.13 -3.39 -6.92
N MET A 73 6.28 -4.25 -5.91
CA MET A 73 6.01 -3.90 -4.51
C MET A 73 7.03 -2.90 -3.97
N ALA A 74 8.31 -3.08 -4.28
CA ALA A 74 9.36 -2.13 -3.91
C ALA A 74 9.15 -0.75 -4.57
N GLN A 75 8.75 -0.72 -5.84
CA GLN A 75 8.42 0.51 -6.56
C GLN A 75 7.23 1.22 -5.92
N MET A 76 6.18 0.48 -5.51
CA MET A 76 5.03 1.05 -4.81
C MET A 76 5.43 1.69 -3.47
N ILE A 77 6.26 1.01 -2.67
CA ILE A 77 6.77 1.53 -1.40
C ILE A 77 7.64 2.77 -1.62
N TYR A 78 8.57 2.71 -2.58
CA TYR A 78 9.44 3.82 -2.92
C TYR A 78 8.64 5.06 -3.34
N THR A 79 7.64 4.89 -4.22
CA THR A 79 6.80 6.00 -4.66
C THR A 79 5.96 6.56 -3.51
N SER A 80 5.36 5.70 -2.68
CA SER A 80 4.60 6.12 -1.50
C SER A 80 5.45 6.94 -0.53
N ASN A 81 6.66 6.46 -0.20
CA ASN A 81 7.59 7.24 0.64
C ASN A 81 8.04 8.54 -0.02
N LEU A 82 8.28 8.54 -1.34
CA LEU A 82 8.73 9.72 -2.05
C LEU A 82 7.68 10.86 -2.03
N LEU A 83 6.38 10.53 -2.10
CA LEU A 83 5.29 11.51 -2.01
C LEU A 83 5.29 12.25 -0.68
N GLU A 84 5.63 11.56 0.40
CA GLU A 84 5.72 12.11 1.77
C GLU A 84 7.14 12.59 2.13
N ASN A 85 8.03 12.78 1.14
CA ASN A 85 9.43 13.15 1.35
C ASN A 85 10.17 12.25 2.39
N ALA A 86 9.78 10.97 2.44
CA ALA A 86 10.20 9.94 3.37
C ALA A 86 11.09 8.89 2.69
N GLY A 87 11.57 7.90 3.46
CA GLY A 87 12.31 6.76 2.92
C GLY A 87 13.61 7.15 2.21
N SER A 88 14.01 6.36 1.21
CA SER A 88 15.29 6.47 0.49
C SER A 88 15.15 6.11 -1.00
N SER A 89 16.25 5.74 -1.66
CA SER A 89 16.27 5.39 -3.09
C SER A 89 15.58 4.05 -3.38
N HIS A 90 15.11 3.89 -4.62
CA HIS A 90 14.52 2.64 -5.10
C HIS A 90 15.41 1.40 -4.87
N PRO A 91 16.73 1.41 -5.19
CA PRO A 91 17.59 0.24 -4.93
C PRO A 91 17.67 -0.17 -3.46
N LEU A 92 17.66 0.80 -2.52
CA LEU A 92 17.66 0.50 -1.09
C LEU A 92 16.31 -0.06 -0.65
N THR A 93 15.22 0.48 -1.17
CA THR A 93 13.87 -0.05 -0.94
C THR A 93 13.74 -1.49 -1.45
N LEU A 94 14.23 -1.77 -2.65
CA LEU A 94 14.24 -3.10 -3.24
C LEU A 94 15.03 -4.10 -2.39
N GLY A 95 16.25 -3.71 -1.97
CA GLY A 95 17.10 -4.55 -1.13
C GLY A 95 16.43 -4.91 0.20
N LEU A 96 15.84 -3.93 0.89
CA LEU A 96 15.10 -4.17 2.14
C LEU A 96 13.84 -5.02 1.93
N GLY A 97 13.07 -4.74 0.86
CA GLY A 97 11.88 -5.50 0.51
C GLY A 97 12.18 -6.98 0.28
N GLN A 98 13.32 -7.30 -0.34
CA GLN A 98 13.74 -8.69 -0.56
C GLN A 98 13.87 -9.48 0.75
N PHE A 99 14.48 -8.90 1.78
CA PHE A 99 14.59 -9.56 3.09
C PHE A 99 13.22 -9.71 3.77
N ILE A 100 12.40 -8.65 3.75
CA ILE A 100 11.11 -8.62 4.46
C ILE A 100 10.12 -9.61 3.86
N PHE A 101 9.99 -9.62 2.54
CA PHE A 101 9.05 -10.49 1.84
C PHE A 101 9.47 -11.95 1.94
N ALA A 102 10.79 -12.23 1.91
CA ALA A 102 11.36 -13.55 2.22
C ALA A 102 11.15 -14.01 3.68
N SER A 103 10.63 -13.14 4.56
CA SER A 103 10.53 -13.38 6.02
C SER A 103 11.89 -13.59 6.68
N SER A 104 12.95 -13.05 6.09
CA SER A 104 14.27 -13.00 6.69
C SER A 104 14.26 -11.96 7.82
N PRO A 105 14.90 -12.23 8.97
CA PRO A 105 15.02 -11.25 10.03
C PRO A 105 15.81 -10.03 9.53
N ILE A 106 15.28 -8.84 9.79
CA ILE A 106 16.06 -7.61 9.72
C ILE A 106 16.50 -7.27 11.13
N GLU A 107 17.79 -7.31 11.38
CA GLU A 107 18.34 -6.74 12.60
C GLU A 107 18.23 -5.21 12.51
N ASP A 108 17.35 -4.65 13.32
CA ASP A 108 17.12 -3.20 13.34
C ASP A 108 18.23 -2.47 14.12
N SER A 109 18.78 -3.14 15.14
CA SER A 109 19.78 -2.59 16.06
C SER A 109 21.21 -2.55 15.52
N SER A 110 21.48 -3.10 14.33
CA SER A 110 22.85 -3.30 13.84
C SER A 110 23.23 -2.49 12.62
N PHE A 111 22.48 -1.46 12.20
CA PHE A 111 22.78 -0.73 10.95
C PHE A 111 24.17 -0.06 10.98
N PRO A 112 25.22 -0.67 10.38
CA PRO A 112 26.58 -0.26 10.67
C PRO A 112 26.88 1.05 9.96
N ILE A 113 27.40 2.04 10.68
CA ILE A 113 27.74 3.38 10.14
C ILE A 113 28.73 3.30 8.97
N HIS A 114 29.56 2.27 8.92
CA HIS A 114 30.55 2.04 7.87
C HIS A 114 30.06 1.16 6.72
N SER A 115 28.79 0.75 6.72
CA SER A 115 28.24 -0.05 5.63
C SER A 115 28.04 0.78 4.35
N THR A 116 28.08 0.09 3.22
CA THR A 116 27.74 0.67 1.90
C THR A 116 26.33 1.24 1.90
N ASP A 117 25.39 0.53 2.53
CA ASP A 117 24.00 0.94 2.62
C ASP A 117 23.86 2.21 3.44
N TYR A 118 24.52 2.31 4.60
CA TYR A 118 24.52 3.54 5.41
C TYR A 118 25.00 4.75 4.61
N SER A 119 26.08 4.57 3.86
CA SER A 119 26.63 5.61 2.99
C SER A 119 25.66 5.98 1.85
N ALA A 120 24.95 5.01 1.29
CA ALA A 120 23.95 5.23 0.25
C ALA A 120 22.71 5.97 0.78
N PHE A 121 22.19 5.60 1.96
CA PHE A 121 21.12 6.33 2.65
C PHE A 121 21.52 7.79 2.87
N ARG A 122 22.71 8.01 3.46
CA ARG A 122 23.23 9.36 3.70
C ARG A 122 23.32 10.18 2.41
N SER A 123 23.86 9.58 1.35
CA SER A 123 24.03 10.26 0.05
C SER A 123 22.68 10.62 -0.58
N TYR A 124 21.70 9.72 -0.51
CA TYR A 124 20.35 9.98 -0.99
C TYR A 124 19.68 11.13 -0.22
N LEU A 125 19.72 11.11 1.12
CA LEU A 125 19.13 12.17 1.94
C LEU A 125 19.74 13.54 1.62
N LEU A 126 21.07 13.61 1.48
CA LEU A 126 21.77 14.83 1.07
C LEU A 126 21.35 15.29 -0.33
N SER A 127 21.18 14.37 -1.30
CA SER A 127 20.72 14.70 -2.66
C SER A 127 19.30 15.27 -2.71
N LYS A 128 18.49 14.99 -1.68
CA LYS A 128 17.13 15.51 -1.50
C LYS A 128 17.06 16.71 -0.57
N SER A 129 18.20 17.27 -0.18
CA SER A 129 18.30 18.39 0.78
C SER A 129 17.65 18.08 2.14
N ARG A 130 17.64 16.80 2.53
CA ARG A 130 17.12 16.32 3.82
C ARG A 130 18.25 16.21 4.85
N LYS A 131 17.88 16.25 6.13
CA LYS A 131 18.80 15.93 7.23
C LYS A 131 19.38 14.54 7.02
N ALA A 132 20.69 14.39 7.23
CA ALA A 132 21.42 13.13 6.98
C ALA A 132 22.37 12.80 8.13
N ASP A 133 21.97 13.15 9.35
CA ASP A 133 22.61 12.65 10.57
C ASP A 133 22.15 11.22 10.87
N HIS A 134 22.71 10.63 11.93
CA HIS A 134 22.46 9.23 12.25
C HIS A 134 20.98 8.93 12.46
N GLU A 135 20.28 9.77 13.24
CA GLU A 135 18.85 9.61 13.52
C GLU A 135 18.00 9.74 12.25
N ALA A 136 18.28 10.70 11.37
CA ALA A 136 17.55 10.85 10.11
C ALA A 136 17.74 9.64 9.17
N ILE A 137 18.94 9.06 9.16
CA ILE A 137 19.25 7.84 8.39
C ILE A 137 18.48 6.65 8.96
N LEU A 138 18.48 6.47 10.28
CA LEU A 138 17.74 5.39 10.93
C LEU A 138 16.23 5.54 10.69
N ARG A 139 15.68 6.74 10.83
CA ARG A 139 14.28 7.05 10.53
C ARG A 139 13.93 6.72 9.07
N SER A 140 14.75 7.18 8.11
CA SER A 140 14.56 6.91 6.68
C SER A 140 14.54 5.41 6.38
N ARG A 141 15.47 4.65 6.96
CA ARG A 141 15.49 3.18 6.83
C ARG A 141 14.26 2.54 7.47
N LYS A 142 13.87 2.99 8.66
CA LYS A 142 12.70 2.48 9.39
C LYS A 142 11.40 2.70 8.61
N GLN A 143 11.23 3.88 8.00
CA GLN A 143 10.08 4.19 7.13
C GLN A 143 9.91 3.15 6.02
N ILE A 144 10.99 2.77 5.33
CA ILE A 144 10.94 1.73 4.28
C ILE A 144 10.53 0.37 4.89
N ILE A 145 11.16 -0.02 6.00
CA ILE A 145 10.91 -1.31 6.65
C ILE A 145 9.44 -1.42 7.08
N GLN A 146 8.91 -0.39 7.73
CA GLN A 146 7.55 -0.41 8.23
C GLN A 146 6.51 -0.38 7.09
N HIS A 147 6.76 0.35 6.00
CA HIS A 147 5.92 0.28 4.80
C HIS A 147 5.90 -1.14 4.20
N ALA A 148 7.07 -1.78 4.07
CA ALA A 148 7.15 -3.15 3.57
C ALA A 148 6.45 -4.16 4.50
N LEU A 149 6.58 -4.01 5.82
CA LEU A 149 5.89 -4.86 6.79
C LEU A 149 4.37 -4.64 6.77
N ALA A 150 3.91 -3.40 6.66
CA ALA A 150 2.48 -3.08 6.57
C ALA A 150 1.87 -3.64 5.27
N MET A 151 2.58 -3.47 4.13
CA MET A 151 2.18 -4.05 2.86
C MET A 151 2.12 -5.58 2.92
N LYS A 152 3.14 -6.22 3.52
CA LYS A 152 3.15 -7.67 3.74
C LYS A 152 1.95 -8.12 4.57
N TYR A 153 1.64 -7.40 5.64
CA TYR A 153 0.53 -7.71 6.52
C TYR A 153 -0.82 -7.66 5.77
N ILE A 154 -1.13 -6.52 5.12
CA ILE A 154 -2.42 -6.37 4.44
C ILE A 154 -2.58 -7.35 3.27
N VAL A 155 -1.52 -7.61 2.50
CA VAL A 155 -1.53 -8.61 1.43
C VAL A 155 -1.75 -10.01 1.98
N GLN A 156 -1.10 -10.35 3.10
CA GLN A 156 -1.24 -11.67 3.69
C GLN A 156 -2.67 -11.91 4.19
N HIS A 157 -3.28 -10.93 4.85
CA HIS A 157 -4.64 -11.06 5.36
C HIS A 157 -5.69 -10.99 4.23
N MET A 158 -5.66 -9.96 3.39
CA MET A 158 -6.72 -9.76 2.38
C MET A 158 -6.59 -10.66 1.16
N ILE A 159 -5.37 -10.90 0.66
CA ILE A 159 -5.17 -11.63 -0.61
C ILE A 159 -4.92 -13.11 -0.35
N ILE A 160 -3.97 -13.44 0.53
CA ILE A 160 -3.55 -14.82 0.76
C ILE A 160 -4.55 -15.57 1.66
N SER A 161 -4.95 -14.98 2.78
CA SER A 161 -5.94 -15.56 3.71
C SER A 161 -7.39 -15.29 3.28
N ASN A 162 -7.62 -14.42 2.29
CA ASN A 162 -8.94 -14.05 1.78
C ASN A 162 -9.87 -13.51 2.87
N GLU A 163 -9.32 -12.71 3.79
CA GLU A 163 -10.06 -12.01 4.84
C GLU A 163 -10.68 -10.72 4.29
N ASN A 164 -11.84 -10.35 4.82
CA ASN A 164 -12.50 -9.10 4.44
C ASN A 164 -11.77 -7.90 5.06
N LEU A 165 -11.87 -6.75 4.39
CA LEU A 165 -11.47 -5.47 4.98
C LEU A 165 -12.25 -5.25 6.28
N SER A 166 -11.54 -4.94 7.37
CA SER A 166 -12.13 -4.65 8.67
C SER A 166 -11.42 -3.47 9.33
N GLU A 167 -12.08 -2.87 10.33
CA GLU A 167 -11.50 -1.77 11.09
C GLU A 167 -10.24 -2.20 11.84
N ASP A 168 -10.25 -3.40 12.42
CA ASP A 168 -9.09 -3.97 13.12
C ASP A 168 -7.91 -4.20 12.18
N LEU A 169 -8.17 -4.71 10.96
CA LEU A 169 -7.14 -4.90 9.94
C LEU A 169 -6.53 -3.55 9.51
N LEU A 170 -7.35 -2.51 9.34
CA LEU A 170 -6.87 -1.15 9.05
C LEU A 170 -6.00 -0.60 10.19
N LYS A 171 -6.47 -0.71 11.44
CA LYS A 171 -5.73 -0.23 12.61
C LYS A 171 -4.42 -0.98 12.82
N GLU A 172 -4.40 -2.30 12.67
CA GLU A 172 -3.17 -3.08 12.82
C GLU A 172 -2.19 -2.80 11.67
N THR A 173 -2.69 -2.63 10.44
CA THR A 173 -1.86 -2.20 9.30
C THR A 173 -1.21 -0.84 9.58
N HIS A 174 -1.99 0.14 10.04
CA HIS A 174 -1.48 1.46 10.41
C HIS A 174 -0.49 1.38 11.58
N LYS A 175 -0.77 0.56 12.58
CA LYS A 175 0.15 0.35 13.71
C LYS A 175 1.51 -0.19 13.25
N ILE A 176 1.52 -1.16 12.33
CA ILE A 176 2.75 -1.68 11.75
C ILE A 176 3.46 -0.57 10.95
N LEU A 177 2.71 0.17 10.13
CA LEU A 177 3.22 1.25 9.29
C LEU A 177 3.97 2.33 10.08
N THR A 178 3.48 2.68 11.27
CA THR A 178 4.01 3.80 12.07
C THR A 178 4.85 3.37 13.26
N PHE A 179 5.00 2.06 13.51
CA PHE A 179 5.72 1.55 14.68
C PHE A 179 7.17 2.06 14.72
N GLN A 180 7.52 2.74 15.83
CA GLN A 180 8.82 3.40 16.07
C GLN A 180 9.16 4.50 15.04
N ILE A 181 8.15 5.13 14.46
CA ILE A 181 8.29 6.33 13.64
C ILE A 181 7.42 7.39 14.30
N ASP A 182 8.04 8.43 14.87
CA ASP A 182 7.31 9.54 15.49
C ASP A 182 6.60 10.39 14.42
N ALA A 183 5.49 11.03 14.79
CA ALA A 183 4.66 11.79 13.85
C ALA A 183 5.41 12.97 13.24
N ASP A 184 5.03 13.36 12.02
CA ASP A 184 5.59 14.55 11.33
C ASP A 184 5.06 15.88 11.91
N ASN A 185 5.32 16.09 13.20
CA ASN A 185 4.91 17.29 13.94
C ASN A 185 6.01 17.79 14.89
N ASP A 186 7.25 17.77 14.41
CA ASP A 186 8.48 17.94 15.20
C ASP A 186 8.71 16.77 16.17
N GLU A 187 8.27 15.56 15.82
CA GLU A 187 8.43 14.32 16.60
C GLU A 187 7.90 14.42 18.04
N ARG A 188 6.90 15.30 18.23
CA ARG A 188 6.25 15.54 19.53
C ARG A 188 5.39 14.37 19.93
N ASP A 189 4.62 13.85 18.97
CA ASP A 189 3.79 12.67 19.19
C ASP A 189 4.59 11.42 18.86
N LYS A 190 4.79 10.59 19.89
CA LYS A 190 5.57 9.36 19.79
C LYS A 190 4.76 8.27 19.15
N SER A 191 5.41 7.40 18.37
CA SER A 191 4.71 6.31 17.66
C SER A 191 3.79 5.50 18.58
N GLU A 192 4.21 5.25 19.82
CA GLU A 192 3.50 4.47 20.84
C GLU A 192 2.17 5.10 21.25
N THR A 193 2.01 6.42 21.04
CA THR A 193 0.81 7.15 21.44
C THR A 193 -0.21 7.32 20.32
N TYR A 194 0.12 7.04 19.05
CA TYR A 194 -0.81 7.23 17.93
C TYR A 194 -0.90 6.04 16.95
N SER A 195 0.02 5.09 17.00
CA SER A 195 0.04 3.92 16.11
C SER A 195 -1.22 3.06 16.30
N GLY A 196 -1.93 2.79 15.20
CA GLY A 196 -3.15 1.98 15.19
C GLY A 196 -4.36 2.55 15.92
N ILE A 197 -4.35 3.82 16.32
CA ILE A 197 -5.49 4.46 16.98
C ILE A 197 -5.95 5.68 16.20
N TYR A 198 -7.27 5.90 16.17
CA TYR A 198 -7.79 7.11 15.54
C TYR A 198 -7.31 8.36 16.26
N ARG A 199 -7.07 9.42 15.48
CA ARG A 199 -6.68 10.71 16.05
C ARG A 199 -7.77 11.26 16.95
N THR A 200 -7.35 11.95 18.00
CA THR A 200 -8.23 12.62 18.97
C THR A 200 -8.29 14.13 18.76
N SER A 201 -7.47 14.66 17.86
CA SER A 201 -7.38 16.08 17.53
C SER A 201 -7.91 16.37 16.13
N ASN A 202 -8.40 17.60 15.93
CA ASN A 202 -8.73 18.08 14.60
C ASN A 202 -7.44 18.34 13.81
N VAL A 203 -7.41 17.86 12.58
CA VAL A 203 -6.32 18.09 11.62
C VAL A 203 -6.90 18.55 10.30
N GLY A 204 -6.08 19.17 9.47
CA GLY A 204 -6.48 19.70 8.18
C GLY A 204 -5.28 19.88 7.27
N HIS A 205 -5.53 19.93 5.97
CA HIS A 205 -4.53 20.26 4.98
C HIS A 205 -4.90 21.59 4.32
N THR A 206 -3.97 22.54 4.30
CA THR A 206 -4.21 23.92 3.84
C THR A 206 -5.36 24.63 4.58
N PHE A 207 -6.49 24.89 3.91
CA PHE A 207 -7.66 25.59 4.44
C PHE A 207 -8.86 24.68 4.70
N VAL A 208 -8.69 23.36 4.53
CA VAL A 208 -9.78 22.38 4.66
C VAL A 208 -9.50 21.51 5.88
N SER A 209 -10.47 21.47 6.81
CA SER A 209 -10.44 20.55 7.93
C SER A 209 -10.95 19.18 7.47
N PHE A 210 -10.30 18.12 7.94
CA PHE A 210 -10.82 16.77 7.79
C PHE A 210 -11.96 16.52 8.78
N LEU A 211 -12.58 15.33 8.68
CA LEU A 211 -13.70 14.92 9.52
C LEU A 211 -13.38 15.07 11.02
N PRO A 212 -14.30 15.51 11.89
CA PRO A 212 -14.04 15.60 13.32
C PRO A 212 -13.70 14.23 13.95
N PRO A 213 -12.79 14.14 14.94
CA PRO A 213 -12.43 12.90 15.63
C PRO A 213 -13.60 12.05 16.11
N SER A 214 -14.65 12.70 16.62
CA SER A 214 -15.86 12.05 17.12
C SER A 214 -16.64 11.28 16.05
N GLU A 215 -16.41 11.57 14.77
CA GLU A 215 -17.14 10.98 13.65
C GLU A 215 -16.32 9.93 12.88
N ILE A 216 -15.00 9.84 13.13
CA ILE A 216 -14.08 8.95 12.40
C ILE A 216 -14.53 7.49 12.45
N ALA A 217 -14.84 6.96 13.64
CA ALA A 217 -15.22 5.56 13.80
C ALA A 217 -16.49 5.21 13.00
N GLY A 218 -17.49 6.10 13.05
CA GLY A 218 -18.71 5.95 12.26
C GLY A 218 -18.45 6.00 10.76
N ALA A 219 -17.62 6.94 10.31
CA ALA A 219 -17.29 7.08 8.89
C ALA A 219 -16.46 5.90 8.34
N ILE A 220 -15.50 5.37 9.10
CA ILE A 220 -14.76 4.16 8.69
C ILE A 220 -15.67 2.94 8.65
N THR A 221 -16.55 2.78 9.64
CA THR A 221 -17.55 1.69 9.64
C THR A 221 -18.42 1.75 8.38
N LEU A 222 -18.89 2.94 8.02
CA LEU A 222 -19.67 3.16 6.80
C LEU A 222 -18.85 2.91 5.53
N ALA A 223 -17.59 3.36 5.48
CA ALA A 223 -16.70 3.14 4.34
C ALA A 223 -16.44 1.65 4.09
N ILE A 224 -16.15 0.88 5.15
CA ILE A 224 -15.98 -0.58 5.06
C ILE A 224 -17.28 -1.25 4.62
N SER A 225 -18.42 -0.85 5.21
CA SER A 225 -19.73 -1.40 4.84
C SER A 225 -20.05 -1.13 3.36
N SER A 226 -19.76 0.08 2.86
CA SER A 226 -19.91 0.40 1.43
C SER A 226 -18.99 -0.44 0.58
N PHE A 227 -17.72 -0.62 0.97
CA PHE A 227 -16.76 -1.45 0.23
C PHE A 227 -17.25 -2.90 0.10
N THR A 228 -17.73 -3.51 1.19
CA THR A 228 -18.28 -4.86 1.18
C THR A 228 -19.56 -4.95 0.34
N HIS A 229 -20.43 -3.93 0.41
CA HIS A 229 -21.66 -3.88 -0.39
C HIS A 229 -21.37 -3.79 -1.90
N ASP A 230 -20.40 -2.96 -2.28
CA ASP A 230 -19.99 -2.77 -3.67
C ASP A 230 -19.41 -4.09 -4.25
N LEU A 231 -18.60 -4.82 -3.47
CA LEU A 231 -18.11 -6.16 -3.86
C LEU A 231 -19.26 -7.16 -4.07
N ALA A 232 -20.19 -7.24 -3.12
CA ALA A 232 -21.35 -8.14 -3.25
C ALA A 232 -22.22 -7.79 -4.46
N THR A 233 -22.35 -6.50 -4.78
CA THR A 233 -23.08 -6.03 -5.96
C THR A 233 -22.35 -6.40 -7.25
N ALA A 234 -21.03 -6.30 -7.27
CA ALA A 234 -20.21 -6.73 -8.39
C ALA A 234 -20.35 -8.24 -8.63
N GLU A 235 -20.30 -9.06 -7.57
CA GLU A 235 -20.52 -10.51 -7.64
C GLU A 235 -21.89 -10.88 -8.20
N GLN A 236 -22.94 -10.15 -7.81
CA GLN A 236 -24.30 -10.36 -8.33
C GLN A 236 -24.45 -9.93 -9.79
N SER A 237 -23.83 -8.81 -10.17
CA SER A 237 -23.90 -8.30 -11.54
C SER A 237 -22.95 -9.04 -12.51
N GLY A 238 -21.97 -9.77 -11.97
CA GLY A 238 -20.92 -10.42 -12.74
C GLY A 238 -19.89 -9.45 -13.32
N THR A 239 -19.91 -8.16 -12.93
CA THR A 239 -18.98 -7.15 -13.43
C THR A 239 -18.45 -6.22 -12.35
N LEU A 240 -17.20 -5.76 -12.47
CA LEU A 240 -16.57 -4.80 -11.56
C LEU A 240 -15.74 -3.77 -12.34
N ASP A 241 -15.89 -2.50 -11.98
CA ASP A 241 -14.92 -1.46 -12.33
C ASP A 241 -13.83 -1.41 -11.25
N ILE A 242 -12.68 -2.04 -11.51
CA ILE A 242 -11.58 -2.10 -10.54
C ILE A 242 -10.95 -0.73 -10.25
N TYR A 243 -10.96 0.19 -11.21
CA TYR A 243 -10.33 1.50 -11.08
C TYR A 243 -11.21 2.44 -10.27
N ALA A 244 -12.52 2.50 -10.59
CA ALA A 244 -13.48 3.28 -9.80
C ALA A 244 -13.58 2.71 -8.37
N PHE A 245 -13.61 1.39 -8.22
CA PHE A 245 -13.66 0.73 -6.92
C PHE A 245 -12.44 1.07 -6.05
N ALA A 246 -11.22 0.93 -6.58
CA ALA A 246 -9.98 1.27 -5.86
C ALA A 246 -9.90 2.78 -5.54
N THR A 247 -10.31 3.63 -6.48
CA THR A 247 -10.31 5.09 -6.30
C THR A 247 -11.29 5.50 -5.21
N LYS A 248 -12.51 4.92 -5.20
CA LYS A 248 -13.53 5.23 -4.20
C LYS A 248 -13.03 4.93 -2.78
N ILE A 249 -12.45 3.75 -2.54
CA ILE A 249 -11.98 3.39 -1.20
C ILE A 249 -10.79 4.25 -0.76
N HIS A 250 -9.82 4.48 -1.66
CA HIS A 250 -8.68 5.36 -1.39
C HIS A 250 -9.13 6.78 -1.05
N HIS A 251 -9.94 7.39 -1.92
CA HIS A 251 -10.48 8.74 -1.72
C HIS A 251 -11.30 8.85 -0.42
N THR A 252 -12.11 7.84 -0.10
CA THR A 252 -12.94 7.85 1.10
C THR A 252 -12.09 7.82 2.37
N ILE A 253 -11.14 6.89 2.48
CA ILE A 253 -10.28 6.78 3.66
C ILE A 253 -9.40 8.03 3.82
N LEU A 254 -8.82 8.52 2.72
CA LEU A 254 -7.95 9.69 2.73
C LEU A 254 -8.68 10.96 3.23
N ASN A 255 -9.95 11.16 2.83
CA ASN A 255 -10.75 12.31 3.26
C ASN A 255 -11.35 12.16 4.67
N ILE A 256 -11.55 10.93 5.15
CA ILE A 256 -11.84 10.70 6.57
C ILE A 256 -10.61 11.10 7.40
N HIS A 257 -9.42 10.79 6.88
CA HIS A 257 -8.13 11.05 7.52
C HIS A 257 -8.11 10.51 8.96
N PRO A 258 -8.29 9.19 9.15
CA PRO A 258 -8.62 8.60 10.44
C PRO A 258 -7.49 8.68 11.48
N PHE A 259 -6.24 8.75 11.05
CA PHE A 259 -5.07 8.69 11.92
C PHE A 259 -4.37 10.04 12.02
N LEU A 260 -3.45 10.17 12.98
CA LEU A 260 -2.67 11.40 13.18
C LEU A 260 -1.67 11.62 12.05
N ASP A 261 -1.08 10.54 11.55
CA ASP A 261 -0.06 10.49 10.50
C ASP A 261 -0.26 9.17 9.71
N GLY A 262 0.38 8.98 8.56
CA GLY A 262 0.33 7.71 7.80
C GLY A 262 -1.04 7.39 7.19
N ASN A 263 -1.78 8.41 6.75
CA ASN A 263 -3.11 8.25 6.15
C ASN A 263 -3.09 7.97 4.63
N SER A 264 -2.01 8.34 3.94
CA SER A 264 -1.80 8.19 2.48
C SER A 264 -1.39 6.78 2.09
#